data_AF-A0A4R5YK48-F1
#
_entry.id   AF-A0A4R5YK48-F1
#
_cell.length_a   1.000
_cell.length_b   1.000
_cell.length_c   1.000
_cell.angle_alpha   90.00
_cell.angle_beta   90.00
_cell.angle_gamma   90.00
#
_symmetry.space_group_name_H-M   'P 1'
#
loop_
_entity.id
_entity.type
_entity.pdbx_description
1 polymer ?
#
loop_
_entity_poly.entity_id
_entity_poly.type
_entity_poly.pdbx_seq_one_letter_code
_entity_poly.pdbx_strand_id
1 'polypeptide(L)'
;MGETMLAERLGTAPEKKRWAPRRRVLLIAALAVGAIAVVVAGWQIAAWTALGAVRIVYDARPVACEGAEVGLQPSGASGEVTGDNGFAWDETFYSSVLWVEPGMTCAIRFFVVNDGWSEVDAQAVALPGMQEEHVSLVRPTMVNPNGQTRLTDTDDAAVFAIEGMPVPAGEQRAFTVILEANAEDADGYTVCSGFMPTPPQVTVSGLGVQRAVSSPEDSGIWFSAGPRDECD
;
A
#
# COMPACT_ATOMS: atom_id res chain seq x y z
N MET A 1 60.84 12.00 83.04
CA MET A 1 59.38 12.09 83.31
C MET A 1 58.80 13.09 82.33
N GLY A 2 57.91 12.67 81.44
CA GLY A 2 57.13 13.56 80.57
C GLY A 2 57.27 13.31 79.07
N GLU A 3 56.90 12.13 78.57
CA GLU A 3 56.58 11.93 77.15
C GLU A 3 55.05 12.01 77.00
N THR A 4 54.55 13.07 76.37
CA THR A 4 53.13 13.18 75.99
C THR A 4 52.92 12.51 74.63
N MET A 5 52.28 11.34 74.66
CA MET A 5 51.81 10.61 73.49
C MET A 5 50.73 11.41 72.73
N LEU A 6 51.03 11.79 71.50
CA LEU A 6 50.03 12.18 70.49
C LEU A 6 49.41 10.91 69.91
N ALA A 7 48.18 10.61 70.34
CA ALA A 7 47.36 9.57 69.72
C ALA A 7 46.77 10.10 68.41
N GLU A 8 47.44 9.79 67.31
CA GLU A 8 46.94 10.03 65.95
C GLU A 8 45.75 9.08 65.69
N ARG A 9 44.53 9.64 65.69
CA ARG A 9 43.31 8.94 65.27
C ARG A 9 43.36 8.68 63.76
N LEU A 10 43.84 7.50 63.38
CA LEU A 10 43.60 6.92 62.06
C LEU A 10 42.09 6.67 61.90
N GLY A 11 41.43 7.56 61.16
CA GLY A 11 40.07 7.37 60.68
C GLY A 11 40.00 6.12 59.80
N THR A 12 39.12 5.20 60.16
CA THR A 12 38.78 4.02 59.37
C THR A 12 38.34 4.42 57.96
N ALA A 13 39.04 3.91 56.95
CA ALA A 13 38.68 4.08 55.54
C ALA A 13 37.24 3.58 55.29
N PRO A 14 36.45 4.26 54.43
CA PRO A 14 35.06 3.88 54.19
C PRO A 14 34.99 2.50 53.53
N GLU A 15 34.26 1.61 54.19
CA GLU A 15 33.98 0.26 53.74
C GLU A 15 33.27 0.31 52.38
N LYS A 16 33.94 -0.12 51.31
CA LYS A 16 33.32 -0.26 49.99
C LYS A 16 32.18 -1.28 50.13
N LYS A 17 30.93 -0.82 50.20
CA LYS A 17 29.72 -1.65 50.14
C LYS A 17 29.83 -2.60 48.95
N ARG A 18 30.26 -3.84 49.21
CA ARG A 18 30.27 -4.92 48.22
C ARG A 18 28.81 -5.28 47.96
N TRP A 19 28.25 -4.66 46.92
CA TRP A 19 26.95 -5.06 46.40
C TRP A 19 26.97 -6.57 46.14
N ALA A 20 26.05 -7.29 46.78
CA ALA A 20 25.94 -8.74 46.66
C ALA A 20 25.87 -9.14 45.17
N PRO A 21 26.58 -10.21 44.75
CA PRO A 21 26.71 -10.59 43.33
C PRO A 21 25.36 -10.74 42.63
N ARG A 22 24.32 -11.19 43.35
CA ARG A 22 22.93 -11.26 42.86
C ARG A 22 22.33 -9.92 42.44
N ARG A 23 22.58 -8.83 43.17
CA ARG A 23 22.07 -7.48 42.80
C ARG A 23 22.73 -6.93 41.55
N ARG A 24 24.03 -7.23 41.34
CA ARG A 24 24.74 -6.83 40.12
C ARG A 24 24.21 -7.59 38.90
N VAL A 25 23.98 -8.90 39.03
CA VAL A 25 23.39 -9.73 37.96
C VAL A 25 21.98 -9.24 37.59
N LEU A 26 21.13 -8.93 38.58
CA LEU A 26 19.78 -8.40 38.33
C LEU A 26 19.81 -7.03 37.64
N LEU A 27 20.72 -6.13 38.02
CA LEU A 27 20.89 -4.84 37.36
C LEU A 27 21.35 -4.99 35.90
N ILE A 28 22.33 -5.85 35.64
CA ILE A 28 22.82 -6.12 34.29
C ILE A 28 21.70 -6.73 33.45
N ALA A 29 20.94 -7.68 34.01
CA ALA A 29 19.80 -8.27 33.32
C ALA A 29 18.72 -7.22 32.99
N ALA A 30 18.39 -6.33 33.94
CA ALA A 30 17.42 -5.26 33.70
C ALA A 30 17.90 -4.26 32.62
N LEU A 31 19.19 -3.89 32.63
CA LEU A 31 19.79 -3.04 31.59
C LEU A 31 19.81 -3.74 30.23
N ALA A 32 20.14 -5.03 30.19
CA ALA A 32 20.13 -5.81 28.96
C ALA A 32 18.73 -5.92 28.36
N VAL A 33 17.72 -6.22 29.20
CA VAL A 33 16.31 -6.24 28.78
C VAL A 33 15.87 -4.87 28.26
N GLY A 34 16.22 -3.79 28.97
CA GLY A 34 15.93 -2.43 28.52
C GLY A 34 16.56 -2.10 27.16
N ALA A 35 17.83 -2.47 26.95
CA ALA A 35 18.52 -2.27 25.68
C ALA A 35 17.88 -3.07 24.54
N ILE A 36 17.54 -4.34 24.78
CA ILE A 36 16.84 -5.18 23.80
C ILE A 36 15.49 -4.58 23.44
N ALA A 37 14.72 -4.12 24.43
CA ALA A 37 13.42 -3.51 24.19
C ALA A 37 13.53 -2.25 23.31
N VAL A 38 14.54 -1.40 23.54
CA VAL A 38 14.79 -0.21 22.71
C VAL A 38 15.16 -0.59 21.28
N VAL A 39 16.01 -1.60 21.09
CA VAL A 39 16.39 -2.09 19.75
C VAL A 39 15.18 -2.64 19.01
N VAL A 40 14.35 -3.46 19.67
CA VAL A 40 13.14 -4.02 19.08
C VAL A 40 12.15 -2.92 18.71
N ALA A 41 11.90 -1.97 19.61
CA ALA A 41 11.02 -0.83 19.33
C ALA A 41 11.55 0.01 18.17
N GLY A 42 12.85 0.30 18.15
CA GLY A 42 13.49 1.03 17.06
C GLY A 42 13.37 0.30 15.71
N TRP A 43 13.56 -1.02 15.69
CA TRP A 43 13.38 -1.83 14.49
C TRP A 43 11.95 -1.81 13.99
N GLN A 44 10.96 -1.99 14.88
CA GLN A 44 9.55 -1.94 14.51
C GLN A 44 9.18 -0.59 13.89
N ILE A 45 9.61 0.52 14.51
CA ILE A 45 9.36 1.86 13.96
C ILE A 45 10.00 2.00 12.58
N ALA A 46 11.26 1.58 12.41
CA ALA A 46 11.94 1.63 11.11
C ALA A 46 11.21 0.79 10.04
N ALA A 47 10.74 -0.41 10.41
CA ALA A 47 10.01 -1.29 9.52
C ALA A 47 8.66 -0.69 9.08
N TRP A 48 7.94 -0.06 10.01
CA TRP A 48 6.68 0.63 9.70
C TRP A 48 6.87 1.91 8.88
N THR A 49 7.95 2.66 9.09
CA THR A 49 8.23 3.86 8.29
C THR A 49 8.64 3.51 6.86
N ALA A 50 9.33 2.39 6.65
CA ALA A 50 9.64 1.87 5.32
C ALA A 50 8.37 1.61 4.49
N LEU A 51 7.39 0.90 5.06
CA LEU A 51 6.10 0.69 4.39
C LEU A 51 5.19 1.92 4.39
N GLY A 52 5.49 2.90 5.26
CA GLY A 52 4.77 4.16 5.44
C GLY A 52 4.67 5.00 4.17
N ALA A 53 5.76 5.01 3.40
CA ALA A 53 5.95 5.82 2.20
C ALA A 53 5.52 5.14 0.90
N VAL A 54 4.95 3.93 0.97
CA VAL A 54 4.40 3.25 -0.19
C VAL A 54 3.00 3.78 -0.48
N ARG A 55 2.72 4.11 -1.74
CA ARG A 55 1.40 4.56 -2.21
C ARG A 55 1.02 3.92 -3.54
N ILE A 56 -0.27 3.93 -3.84
CA ILE A 56 -0.81 3.46 -5.12
C ILE A 56 -1.35 4.63 -5.92
N VAL A 57 -1.03 4.66 -7.21
CA VAL A 57 -1.51 5.69 -8.14
C VAL A 57 -2.12 5.06 -9.39
N TYR A 58 -3.31 5.51 -9.78
CA TYR A 58 -4.01 5.02 -10.96
C TYR A 58 -3.64 5.77 -12.24
N ASP A 59 -3.43 5.03 -13.32
CA ASP A 59 -3.41 5.58 -14.68
C ASP A 59 -4.57 4.94 -15.46
N ALA A 60 -5.65 5.68 -15.57
CA ALA A 60 -6.86 5.24 -16.23
C ALA A 60 -6.79 5.34 -17.76
N ARG A 61 -5.65 5.76 -18.36
CA ARG A 61 -5.48 5.66 -19.81
C ARG A 61 -5.53 4.19 -20.21
N PRO A 62 -6.54 3.76 -21.00
CA PRO A 62 -6.66 2.38 -21.39
C PRO A 62 -5.44 2.01 -22.23
N VAL A 63 -4.72 0.99 -21.81
CA VAL A 63 -3.52 0.51 -22.52
C VAL A 63 -3.91 -0.17 -23.82
N ALA A 64 -5.09 -0.80 -23.81
CA ALA A 64 -5.80 -1.36 -24.94
C ALA A 64 -7.22 -1.73 -24.47
N CYS A 65 -8.24 -1.45 -25.28
CA CYS A 65 -9.48 -2.21 -25.24
C CYS A 65 -9.69 -2.84 -26.61
N GLU A 66 -9.93 -4.14 -26.64
CA GLU A 66 -10.25 -4.85 -27.88
C GLU A 66 -11.78 -4.84 -28.06
N GLY A 67 -12.25 -4.34 -29.21
CA GLY A 67 -13.66 -4.49 -29.63
C GLY A 67 -14.45 -3.23 -29.93
N ALA A 68 -14.08 -2.04 -29.41
CA ALA A 68 -14.79 -0.78 -29.70
C ALA A 68 -13.93 0.50 -29.43
N GLU A 69 -14.46 1.67 -29.79
CA GLU A 69 -13.86 2.97 -29.45
C GLU A 69 -13.96 3.24 -27.94
N VAL A 70 -12.85 3.68 -27.34
CA VAL A 70 -12.78 4.00 -25.91
C VAL A 70 -12.77 5.51 -25.74
N GLY A 71 -13.78 6.05 -25.07
CA GLY A 71 -13.80 7.44 -24.63
C GLY A 71 -13.17 7.60 -23.25
N LEU A 72 -12.42 8.69 -23.06
CA LEU A 72 -12.07 9.21 -21.74
C LEU A 72 -12.92 10.46 -21.51
N GLN A 73 -13.61 10.54 -20.38
CA GLN A 73 -14.31 11.76 -19.98
C GLN A 73 -13.68 12.36 -18.72
N PRO A 74 -13.20 13.63 -18.76
CA PRO A 74 -13.13 14.51 -19.94
C PRO A 74 -12.08 14.06 -20.97
N SER A 75 -12.29 14.41 -22.24
CA SER A 75 -11.45 14.03 -23.40
C SER A 75 -10.12 14.79 -23.50
N GLY A 76 -9.72 15.51 -22.45
CA GLY A 76 -8.60 16.45 -22.44
C GLY A 76 -7.44 15.98 -21.54
N ALA A 77 -6.24 16.44 -21.86
CA ALA A 77 -5.09 16.24 -20.99
C ALA A 77 -5.15 17.17 -19.76
N SER A 78 -4.51 16.75 -18.66
CA SER A 78 -4.54 17.16 -17.25
C SER A 78 -4.04 18.58 -16.96
N GLY A 79 -4.02 19.46 -17.95
CA GLY A 79 -3.52 20.83 -17.80
C GLY A 79 -4.49 21.82 -17.14
N GLU A 80 -5.75 21.45 -16.90
CA GLU A 80 -6.82 22.42 -16.55
C GLU A 80 -7.56 22.15 -15.23
N VAL A 81 -7.21 21.12 -14.44
CA VAL A 81 -7.92 20.81 -13.18
C VAL A 81 -6.94 20.69 -12.01
N THR A 82 -7.01 21.66 -11.09
CA THR A 82 -6.26 21.67 -9.83
C THR A 82 -7.21 21.21 -8.71
N GLY A 83 -6.89 20.13 -7.99
CA GLY A 83 -7.68 19.69 -6.83
C GLY A 83 -7.47 20.56 -5.58
N ASP A 84 -8.50 20.64 -4.74
CA ASP A 84 -8.64 21.56 -3.58
C ASP A 84 -7.65 21.32 -2.42
N ASN A 85 -6.88 20.23 -2.45
CA ASN A 85 -6.03 19.76 -1.36
C ASN A 85 -4.54 20.11 -1.52
N GLY A 86 -4.15 20.86 -2.55
CA GLY A 86 -2.76 21.32 -2.73
C GLY A 86 -1.76 20.19 -3.04
N PHE A 87 -2.25 19.00 -3.42
CA PHE A 87 -1.43 17.97 -4.05
C PHE A 87 -1.00 18.47 -5.43
N ALA A 88 0.29 18.36 -5.74
CA ALA A 88 0.76 18.52 -7.11
C ALA A 88 0.33 17.27 -7.89
N TRP A 89 -0.79 17.40 -8.60
CA TRP A 89 -1.30 16.40 -9.53
C TRP A 89 -0.29 16.26 -10.68
N ASP A 90 0.71 15.41 -10.52
CA ASP A 90 1.72 15.13 -11.55
C ASP A 90 1.03 14.49 -12.77
N GLU A 91 1.45 14.85 -13.98
CA GLU A 91 0.78 14.75 -15.29
C GLU A 91 0.38 13.32 -15.76
N THR A 92 0.49 12.32 -14.90
CA THR A 92 0.51 10.89 -15.27
C THR A 92 -0.75 10.11 -14.83
N PHE A 93 -1.67 10.71 -14.05
CA PHE A 93 -2.69 9.94 -13.32
C PHE A 93 -4.08 10.56 -13.44
N TYR A 94 -4.91 9.99 -14.32
CA TYR A 94 -6.30 10.42 -14.53
C TYR A 94 -7.24 9.52 -13.75
N SER A 95 -8.25 10.09 -13.10
CA SER A 95 -9.52 9.42 -12.82
C SER A 95 -10.47 9.69 -13.99
N SER A 96 -10.41 8.86 -15.02
CA SER A 96 -11.31 8.99 -16.17
C SER A 96 -12.50 8.04 -16.05
N VAL A 97 -13.62 8.46 -16.63
CA VAL A 97 -14.69 7.51 -16.96
C VAL A 97 -14.20 6.66 -18.13
N LEU A 98 -14.24 5.34 -17.98
CA LEU A 98 -14.04 4.35 -19.03
C LEU A 98 -15.41 3.87 -19.50
N TRP A 99 -15.68 4.04 -20.78
CA TRP A 99 -16.89 3.49 -21.40
C TRP A 99 -16.60 2.06 -21.85
N VAL A 100 -17.50 1.13 -21.51
CA VAL A 100 -17.38 -0.27 -21.87
C VAL A 100 -18.65 -0.77 -22.55
N GLU A 101 -18.47 -1.74 -23.45
CA GLU A 101 -19.51 -2.43 -24.20
C GLU A 101 -19.44 -3.92 -23.81
N PRO A 102 -20.59 -4.61 -23.80
CA PRO A 102 -20.65 -6.04 -23.48
C PRO A 102 -19.70 -6.86 -24.36
N GLY A 103 -18.88 -7.71 -23.74
CA GLY A 103 -17.90 -8.57 -24.42
C GLY A 103 -16.54 -7.92 -24.67
N MET A 104 -16.34 -6.66 -24.28
CA MET A 104 -15.03 -6.02 -24.38
C MET A 104 -14.05 -6.51 -23.32
N THR A 105 -12.77 -6.55 -23.70
CA THR A 105 -11.65 -6.73 -22.78
C THR A 105 -10.80 -5.47 -22.77
N CYS A 106 -10.59 -4.90 -21.60
CA CYS A 106 -9.85 -3.65 -21.38
C CYS A 106 -8.68 -3.86 -20.42
N ALA A 107 -7.57 -3.17 -20.69
CA ALA A 107 -6.39 -3.16 -19.83
C ALA A 107 -6.22 -1.77 -19.18
N ILE A 108 -6.24 -1.71 -17.85
CA ILE A 108 -5.97 -0.51 -17.05
C ILE A 108 -4.67 -0.66 -16.27
N ARG A 109 -4.02 0.46 -15.92
CA ARG A 109 -2.77 0.45 -15.15
C ARG A 109 -2.90 1.14 -13.81
N PHE A 110 -2.16 0.64 -12.84
CA PHE A 110 -1.84 1.37 -11.63
C PHE A 110 -0.38 1.14 -11.27
N PHE A 111 0.16 2.03 -10.44
CA PHE A 111 1.56 2.01 -10.03
C PHE A 111 1.63 1.86 -8.52
N VAL A 112 2.50 0.96 -8.07
CA VAL A 112 2.97 0.94 -6.68
C VAL A 112 4.25 1.77 -6.66
N VAL A 113 4.21 2.88 -5.93
CA VAL A 113 5.32 3.82 -5.78
C VAL A 113 5.90 3.66 -4.38
N ASN A 114 7.22 3.48 -4.31
CA ASN A 114 7.93 3.38 -3.05
C ASN A 114 8.76 4.65 -2.84
N ASP A 115 8.18 5.65 -2.18
CA ASP A 115 8.89 6.88 -1.80
C ASP A 115 9.74 6.68 -0.52
N GLY A 116 9.84 5.43 -0.05
CA GLY A 116 10.56 5.03 1.15
C GLY A 116 12.06 4.89 0.95
N TRP A 117 12.73 4.43 2.01
CA TRP A 117 14.19 4.31 2.07
C TRP A 117 14.68 2.86 1.90
N SER A 118 13.79 1.87 1.88
CA SER A 118 14.11 0.46 1.67
C SER A 118 13.26 -0.14 0.58
N GLU A 119 13.76 -1.22 -0.04
CA GLU A 119 12.96 -2.05 -0.94
C GLU A 119 11.76 -2.66 -0.21
N VAL A 120 10.67 -2.84 -0.95
CA VAL A 120 9.46 -3.54 -0.52
C VAL A 120 9.04 -4.52 -1.61
N ASP A 121 8.37 -5.60 -1.23
CA ASP A 121 7.80 -6.58 -2.15
C ASP A 121 6.29 -6.43 -2.21
N ALA A 122 5.73 -6.32 -3.41
CA ALA A 122 4.29 -6.44 -3.63
C ALA A 122 3.90 -7.93 -3.68
N GLN A 123 2.92 -8.32 -2.86
CA GLN A 123 2.56 -9.72 -2.63
C GLN A 123 1.15 -10.09 -3.08
N ALA A 124 0.22 -9.15 -3.04
CA ALA A 124 -1.14 -9.39 -3.50
C ALA A 124 -1.81 -8.09 -3.93
N VAL A 125 -2.74 -8.19 -4.88
CA VAL A 125 -3.64 -7.12 -5.30
C VAL A 125 -5.07 -7.54 -4.97
N ALA A 126 -5.82 -6.69 -4.27
CA ALA A 126 -7.25 -6.82 -4.08
C ALA A 126 -7.97 -5.72 -4.87
N LEU A 127 -9.02 -6.12 -5.59
CA LEU A 127 -9.86 -5.25 -6.41
C LEU A 127 -11.29 -5.28 -5.83
N PRO A 128 -11.63 -4.35 -4.93
CA PRO A 128 -12.90 -4.39 -4.23
C PRO A 128 -14.09 -4.03 -5.12
N GLY A 129 -15.24 -4.65 -4.86
CA GLY A 129 -16.46 -4.45 -5.67
C GLY A 129 -16.39 -5.07 -7.07
N MET A 130 -15.39 -5.91 -7.34
CA MET A 130 -15.26 -6.63 -8.61
C MET A 130 -15.14 -8.16 -8.44
N GLN A 131 -15.52 -8.69 -7.28
CA GLN A 131 -15.59 -10.11 -6.99
C GLN A 131 -16.71 -10.81 -7.79
N GLU A 132 -16.58 -12.12 -8.00
CA GLU A 132 -17.43 -12.90 -8.89
C GLU A 132 -18.92 -12.89 -8.51
N GLU A 133 -19.24 -12.78 -7.22
CA GLU A 133 -20.61 -12.72 -6.70
C GLU A 133 -21.21 -11.30 -6.77
N HIS A 134 -20.37 -10.28 -6.97
CA HIS A 134 -20.83 -8.90 -7.08
C HIS A 134 -21.32 -8.63 -8.49
N VAL A 135 -22.53 -8.06 -8.61
CA VAL A 135 -23.02 -7.56 -9.90
C VAL A 135 -22.19 -6.31 -10.22
N SER A 136 -21.27 -6.47 -11.16
CA SER A 136 -20.35 -5.45 -11.65
C SER A 136 -20.41 -5.42 -13.18
N LEU A 137 -20.33 -4.23 -13.77
CA LEU A 137 -20.23 -4.07 -15.22
C LEU A 137 -18.92 -4.66 -15.78
N VAL A 138 -17.86 -4.69 -14.95
CA VAL A 138 -16.55 -5.21 -15.32
C VAL A 138 -16.03 -6.20 -14.28
N ARG A 139 -15.36 -7.26 -14.73
CA ARG A 139 -14.74 -8.26 -13.86
C ARG A 139 -13.25 -8.34 -14.18
N PRO A 140 -12.36 -8.32 -13.17
CA PRO A 140 -10.95 -8.52 -13.40
C PRO A 140 -10.71 -9.98 -13.75
N THR A 141 -9.94 -10.22 -14.79
CA THR A 141 -9.52 -11.57 -15.19
C THR A 141 -8.07 -11.82 -14.77
N MET A 142 -7.21 -10.80 -14.87
CA MET A 142 -5.82 -10.87 -14.47
C MET A 142 -5.20 -9.51 -14.09
N VAL A 143 -4.03 -9.55 -13.47
CA VAL A 143 -3.13 -8.46 -13.09
C VAL A 143 -1.70 -8.93 -13.40
N ASN A 144 -0.99 -8.17 -14.21
CA ASN A 144 0.39 -8.44 -14.67
C ASN A 144 1.37 -7.50 -13.94
N PRO A 145 2.68 -7.79 -13.79
CA PRO A 145 3.59 -8.42 -14.77
C PRO A 145 3.95 -9.93 -14.74
N ASN A 146 3.59 -10.76 -13.73
CA ASN A 146 4.21 -12.09 -13.57
C ASN A 146 3.28 -13.32 -13.68
N GLY A 147 2.14 -13.25 -14.38
CA GLY A 147 1.27 -14.44 -14.52
C GLY A 147 0.77 -14.93 -13.16
N GLN A 148 -0.05 -14.10 -12.55
CA GLN A 148 -0.59 -14.30 -11.21
C GLN A 148 -1.58 -15.47 -11.08
N THR A 149 -1.77 -15.90 -9.84
CA THR A 149 -2.87 -16.80 -9.47
C THR A 149 -4.01 -15.96 -8.90
N ARG A 150 -5.20 -16.03 -9.52
CA ARG A 150 -6.43 -15.55 -8.86
C ARG A 150 -6.68 -16.44 -7.65
N LEU A 151 -6.68 -15.82 -6.48
CA LEU A 151 -7.05 -16.49 -5.24
C LEU A 151 -8.56 -16.58 -5.16
N THR A 152 -9.06 -17.32 -4.17
CA THR A 152 -10.49 -17.25 -3.85
C THR A 152 -10.84 -15.80 -3.54
N ASP A 153 -11.84 -15.28 -4.23
CA ASP A 153 -12.41 -13.97 -3.96
C ASP A 153 -12.84 -13.89 -2.49
N THR A 154 -12.76 -12.70 -1.92
CA THR A 154 -13.33 -12.42 -0.60
C THR A 154 -14.72 -11.82 -0.76
N ASP A 155 -15.45 -11.71 0.36
CA ASP A 155 -16.76 -11.10 0.42
C ASP A 155 -16.80 -9.70 -0.25
N ASP A 156 -15.67 -8.99 -0.25
CA ASP A 156 -15.57 -7.60 -0.70
C ASP A 156 -14.64 -7.39 -1.92
N ALA A 157 -13.84 -8.37 -2.36
CA ALA A 157 -12.83 -8.14 -3.40
C ALA A 157 -12.41 -9.39 -4.19
N ALA A 158 -12.08 -9.18 -5.47
CA ALA A 158 -11.29 -10.14 -6.24
C ALA A 158 -9.82 -10.02 -5.84
N VAL A 159 -9.18 -11.14 -5.49
CA VAL A 159 -7.81 -11.13 -4.95
C VAL A 159 -6.86 -11.92 -5.85
N PHE A 160 -5.68 -11.35 -6.08
CA PHE A 160 -4.66 -11.96 -6.91
C PHE A 160 -3.31 -11.96 -6.21
N ALA A 161 -2.68 -13.14 -6.16
CA ALA A 161 -1.34 -13.30 -5.60
C ALA A 161 -0.28 -12.82 -6.61
N ILE A 162 0.69 -12.09 -6.09
CA ILE A 162 1.79 -11.53 -6.84
C ILE A 162 3.10 -12.17 -6.36
N GLU A 163 3.81 -12.80 -7.28
CA GLU A 163 5.09 -13.43 -6.97
C GLU A 163 6.27 -12.59 -7.48
N GLY A 164 7.25 -12.38 -6.59
CA GLY A 164 8.58 -11.87 -6.94
C GLY A 164 8.57 -10.47 -7.54
N MET A 165 7.89 -9.52 -6.90
CA MET A 165 7.79 -8.14 -7.40
C MET A 165 8.36 -7.11 -6.42
N PRO A 166 9.69 -6.96 -6.40
CA PRO A 166 10.34 -5.92 -5.62
C PRO A 166 10.09 -4.54 -6.25
N VAL A 167 9.82 -3.57 -5.38
CA VAL A 167 9.72 -2.15 -5.64
C VAL A 167 10.87 -1.48 -4.86
N PRO A 168 12.02 -1.20 -5.52
CA PRO A 168 13.15 -0.55 -4.88
C PRO A 168 12.79 0.82 -4.31
N ALA A 169 13.61 1.30 -3.36
CA ALA A 169 13.45 2.63 -2.77
C ALA A 169 13.59 3.73 -3.84
N GLY A 170 12.63 4.65 -3.88
CA GLY A 170 12.56 5.73 -4.87
C GLY A 170 12.12 5.28 -6.27
N GLU A 171 11.71 4.03 -6.44
CA GLU A 171 11.21 3.50 -7.71
C GLU A 171 9.70 3.25 -7.68
N GLN A 172 9.15 2.98 -8.87
CA GLN A 172 7.78 2.52 -9.06
C GLN A 172 7.71 1.25 -9.90
N ARG A 173 6.68 0.44 -9.66
CA ARG A 173 6.32 -0.72 -10.49
C ARG A 173 4.92 -0.56 -11.02
N ALA A 174 4.77 -0.83 -12.32
CA ALA A 174 3.48 -0.79 -12.99
C ALA A 174 2.80 -2.16 -12.89
N PHE A 175 1.51 -2.13 -12.57
CA PHE A 175 0.60 -3.25 -12.63
C PHE A 175 -0.41 -2.99 -13.73
N THR A 176 -0.75 -4.02 -14.49
CA THR A 176 -1.80 -3.93 -15.50
C THR A 176 -2.93 -4.88 -15.13
N VAL A 177 -4.12 -4.36 -14.88
CA VAL A 177 -5.33 -5.16 -14.65
C VAL A 177 -6.05 -5.34 -15.97
N ILE A 178 -6.35 -6.57 -16.34
CA ILE A 178 -7.22 -6.90 -17.46
C ILE A 178 -8.63 -7.11 -16.90
N LEU A 179 -9.56 -6.37 -17.48
CA LEU A 179 -10.97 -6.33 -17.13
C LEU A 179 -11.79 -6.85 -18.32
N GLU A 180 -12.78 -7.68 -18.04
CA GLU A 180 -13.77 -8.14 -19.00
C GLU A 180 -15.12 -7.49 -18.67
N ALA A 181 -15.74 -6.86 -19.66
CA ALA A 181 -17.11 -6.38 -19.56
C ALA A 181 -18.06 -7.56 -19.81
N ASN A 182 -18.49 -8.21 -18.74
CA ASN A 182 -19.27 -9.45 -18.84
C ASN A 182 -20.63 -9.18 -19.50
N ALA A 183 -20.90 -9.81 -20.64
CA ALA A 183 -22.15 -9.65 -21.35
C ALA A 183 -23.36 -10.18 -20.56
N GLU A 184 -23.16 -11.14 -19.67
CA GLU A 184 -24.23 -11.68 -18.82
C GLU A 184 -24.72 -10.69 -17.76
N ASP A 185 -23.81 -9.83 -17.27
CA ASP A 185 -24.13 -8.81 -16.26
C ASP A 185 -24.57 -7.48 -16.88
N ALA A 186 -24.35 -7.30 -18.19
CA ALA A 186 -24.61 -6.06 -18.92
C ALA A 186 -26.07 -5.60 -18.84
N ASP A 187 -27.03 -6.53 -18.85
CA ASP A 187 -28.47 -6.22 -18.75
C ASP A 187 -28.84 -5.59 -17.39
N GLY A 188 -27.98 -5.72 -16.38
CA GLY A 188 -28.13 -5.06 -15.08
C GLY A 188 -27.79 -3.57 -15.08
N TYR A 189 -27.21 -3.06 -16.18
CA TYR A 189 -26.74 -1.68 -16.31
C TYR A 189 -27.45 -0.98 -17.46
N THR A 190 -28.09 0.16 -17.18
CA THR A 190 -28.68 1.00 -18.22
C THR A 190 -27.61 1.82 -18.92
N VAL A 191 -27.83 2.18 -20.18
CA VAL A 191 -27.11 3.28 -20.84
C VAL A 191 -27.19 4.49 -19.88
N CYS A 192 -26.05 5.12 -19.60
CA CYS A 192 -25.87 6.19 -18.61
C CYS A 192 -25.72 5.80 -17.13
N SER A 193 -25.83 4.52 -16.78
CA SER A 193 -25.41 4.04 -15.46
C SER A 193 -23.88 3.95 -15.40
N GLY A 194 -23.33 4.25 -14.23
CA GLY A 194 -21.90 4.16 -13.96
C GLY A 194 -21.63 3.42 -12.66
N PHE A 195 -20.55 2.67 -12.64
CA PHE A 195 -20.05 1.97 -11.48
C PHE A 195 -18.62 2.43 -11.18
N MET A 196 -18.37 2.91 -9.97
CA MET A 196 -17.03 3.21 -9.49
C MET A 196 -16.70 2.24 -8.35
N PRO A 197 -15.94 1.18 -8.62
CA PRO A 197 -15.44 0.30 -7.57
C PRO A 197 -14.47 1.07 -6.67
N THR A 198 -14.33 0.58 -5.44
CA THR A 198 -13.29 1.09 -4.55
C THR A 198 -11.93 0.89 -5.20
N PRO A 199 -11.00 1.84 -5.04
CA PRO A 199 -9.65 1.69 -5.55
C PRO A 199 -8.95 0.43 -5.00
N PRO A 200 -7.91 -0.06 -5.70
CA PRO A 200 -7.29 -1.33 -5.49
C PRO A 200 -6.40 -1.18 -4.27
N GLN A 201 -6.23 -2.32 -3.62
CA GLN A 201 -5.37 -2.43 -2.48
C GLN A 201 -4.23 -3.36 -2.83
N VAL A 202 -3.01 -2.96 -2.51
CA VAL A 202 -1.82 -3.80 -2.69
C VAL A 202 -1.29 -4.13 -1.32
N THR A 203 -1.13 -5.42 -1.06
CA THR A 203 -0.42 -5.89 0.12
C THR A 203 1.07 -5.89 -0.19
N VAL A 204 1.83 -5.10 0.56
CA VAL A 204 3.29 -4.99 0.46
C VAL A 204 3.95 -5.51 1.72
N SER A 205 5.18 -6.00 1.57
CA SER A 205 6.00 -6.46 2.69
C SER A 205 7.42 -5.91 2.61
N GLY A 206 8.07 -5.76 3.76
CA GLY A 206 9.45 -5.33 3.84
C GLY A 206 9.92 -5.44 5.29
N LEU A 207 11.20 -5.78 5.50
CA LEU A 207 11.80 -5.86 6.84
C LEU A 207 11.03 -6.75 7.84
N GLY A 208 10.33 -7.79 7.34
CA GLY A 208 9.56 -8.74 8.15
C GLY A 208 8.18 -8.25 8.60
N VAL A 209 7.70 -7.11 8.10
CA VAL A 209 6.34 -6.61 8.31
C VAL A 209 5.57 -6.55 7.00
N GLN A 210 4.24 -6.55 7.09
CA GLN A 210 3.32 -6.51 5.96
C GLN A 210 2.29 -5.40 6.19
N ARG A 211 1.88 -4.72 5.12
CA ARG A 211 0.88 -3.66 5.15
C ARG A 211 0.04 -3.69 3.88
N ALA A 212 -1.26 -3.51 4.04
CA ALA A 212 -2.15 -3.21 2.94
C ALA A 212 -2.13 -1.69 2.65
N VAL A 213 -1.85 -1.33 1.41
CA VAL A 213 -1.81 0.05 0.91
C VAL A 213 -2.98 0.22 -0.04
N SER A 214 -3.80 1.25 0.16
CA SER A 214 -4.91 1.58 -0.74
C SER A 214 -4.60 2.84 -1.52
N SER A 215 -5.11 2.95 -2.74
CA SER A 215 -5.12 4.23 -3.45
C SER A 215 -6.11 5.20 -2.78
N PRO A 216 -5.92 6.53 -2.90
CA PRO A 216 -6.88 7.52 -2.39
C PRO A 216 -8.30 7.28 -2.95
N GLU A 217 -9.34 7.46 -2.13
CA GLU A 217 -10.74 7.18 -2.54
C GLU A 217 -11.20 8.01 -3.75
N ASP A 218 -10.66 9.21 -3.90
CA ASP A 218 -10.91 10.15 -4.99
C ASP A 218 -10.23 9.76 -6.32
N SER A 219 -9.39 8.72 -6.33
CA SER A 219 -8.68 8.23 -7.52
C SER A 219 -9.40 7.09 -8.26
N GLY A 220 -10.66 6.79 -7.89
CA GLY A 220 -11.45 5.73 -8.50
C GLY A 220 -11.70 5.91 -10.00
N ILE A 221 -11.80 4.80 -10.73
CA ILE A 221 -12.16 4.77 -12.16
C ILE A 221 -13.65 4.48 -12.27
N TRP A 222 -14.38 5.31 -13.01
CA TRP A 222 -15.78 5.06 -13.30
C TRP A 222 -15.91 4.19 -14.56
N PHE A 223 -16.68 3.12 -14.50
CA PHE A 223 -17.06 2.30 -15.66
C PHE A 223 -18.50 2.61 -16.03
N SER A 224 -18.78 2.96 -17.28
CA SER A 224 -20.17 3.17 -17.75
C SER A 224 -20.49 2.31 -18.97
N ALA A 225 -21.77 1.93 -19.08
CA ALA A 225 -22.29 1.22 -20.25
C ALA A 225 -22.52 2.24 -21.38
N GLY A 226 -21.62 2.24 -22.38
CA GLY A 226 -21.68 3.15 -23.53
C GLY A 226 -21.24 4.60 -23.25
N PRO A 227 -21.35 5.46 -24.29
CA PRO A 227 -20.93 6.87 -24.24
C PRO A 227 -21.74 7.70 -23.24
N ARG A 228 -21.07 8.64 -22.55
CA ARG A 228 -21.72 9.51 -21.55
C ARG A 228 -22.29 10.81 -22.12
N ASP A 229 -21.94 11.18 -23.34
CA ASP A 229 -22.49 12.32 -24.06
C ASP A 229 -23.97 12.11 -24.47
N GLU A 230 -24.48 10.88 -24.37
CA GLU A 230 -25.91 10.57 -24.58
C GLU A 230 -26.75 10.70 -23.30
N CYS A 231 -26.17 11.13 -22.18
CA CYS A 231 -26.73 11.00 -20.83
C CYS A 231 -27.20 12.31 -20.17
N ASP A 232 -27.49 13.32 -20.99
CA ASP A 232 -27.96 14.65 -20.57
C ASP A 232 -29.22 14.62 -19.68
#